data_AF-A0A920A4N4-F1
#
_entry.id   AF-A0A920A4N4-F1
#
_cell.length_a   1.000
_cell.length_b   1.000
_cell.length_c   1.000
_cell.angle_alpha   90.00
_cell.angle_beta   90.00
_cell.angle_gamma   90.00
#
_symmetry.space_group_name_H-M   'P 1'
#
loop_
_entity.id
_entity.type
_entity.pdbx_description
1 polymer ?
#
loop_
_entity_poly.entity_id
_entity_poly.type
_entity_poly.pdbx_seq_one_letter_code
_entity_poly.pdbx_strand_id
1 'polypeptide(L)'
;MAVDANVLIFSRIKEELRAGLGPQEAIKEGFSRAFTTIFDANITTLIAALVLYAIGTGPIKGFAITLSIGIVTSMFTAIMGTRAVVNLIYGNKNIRELKV
;
A
#
# COMPACT_ATOMS: atom_id res chain seq x y z
N MET A 1 -1.78 -8.94 -4.50
CA MET A 1 -0.84 -7.95 -3.91
C MET A 1 -1.40 -7.19 -2.71
N ALA A 2 -2.72 -6.93 -2.60
CA ALA A 2 -3.28 -6.24 -1.44
C ALA A 2 -3.03 -6.94 -0.08
N VAL A 3 -2.92 -8.27 -0.06
CA VAL A 3 -2.63 -9.04 1.16
C VAL A 3 -1.15 -8.93 1.56
N ASP A 4 -0.21 -8.90 0.60
CA ASP A 4 1.23 -8.74 0.86
C ASP A 4 1.52 -7.41 1.54
N ALA A 5 0.81 -6.35 1.15
CA ALA A 5 0.92 -5.03 1.77
C ALA A 5 0.62 -5.09 3.28
N ASN A 6 -0.46 -5.77 3.67
CA ASN A 6 -0.83 -5.92 5.07
C ASN A 6 0.19 -6.75 5.86
N VAL A 7 0.67 -7.85 5.26
CA VAL A 7 1.71 -8.68 5.89
C VAL A 7 3.00 -7.89 6.08
N LEU A 8 3.41 -7.10 5.08
CA LEU A 8 4.63 -6.27 5.15
C LEU A 8 4.55 -5.22 6.25
N ILE A 9 3.42 -4.51 6.36
CA ILE A 9 3.18 -3.52 7.42
C ILE A 9 3.31 -4.17 8.80
N PHE A 10 2.63 -5.29 9.04
CA PHE A 10 2.70 -6.00 10.32
C PHE A 10 4.10 -6.52 10.63
N SER A 11 4.80 -7.01 9.61
CA SER A 11 6.19 -7.47 9.75
C SER A 11 7.10 -6.32 10.17
N ARG A 12 6.93 -5.15 9.55
CA ARG A 12 7.75 -3.97 9.85
C ARG A 12 7.45 -3.40 11.23
N ILE A 13 6.18 -3.29 11.62
CA ILE A 13 5.81 -2.86 12.97
C ILE A 13 6.41 -3.80 14.03
N LYS A 14 6.40 -5.12 13.78
CA LYS A 14 7.01 -6.10 14.68
C LYS A 14 8.54 -5.98 14.76
N GLU A 15 9.22 -5.61 13.67
CA GLU A 15 10.65 -5.30 13.67
C GLU A 15 10.96 -4.04 14.48
N GLU A 16 10.23 -2.94 14.24
CA GLU A 16 10.45 -1.67 14.93
C GLU A 16 10.16 -1.79 16.45
N LEU A 17 9.12 -2.57 16.82
CA LEU A 17 8.85 -2.93 18.23
C LEU A 17 10.00 -3.74 18.87
N ARG A 18 10.62 -4.66 18.12
CA ARG A 18 11.79 -5.43 18.59
C ARG A 18 13.05 -4.57 18.68
N ALA A 19 13.14 -3.52 17.88
CA ALA A 19 14.23 -2.54 17.93
C ALA A 19 14.12 -1.59 19.15
N GLY A 20 13.06 -1.71 19.96
CA GLY A 20 12.88 -0.95 21.20
C GLY A 20 12.17 0.39 21.02
N LEU A 21 11.60 0.66 19.84
CA LEU A 21 10.77 1.85 19.61
C LEU A 21 9.46 1.75 20.38
N GLY A 22 8.98 2.90 20.88
CA GLY A 22 7.69 3.00 21.54
C GLY A 22 6.56 2.56 20.59
N PRO A 23 5.48 1.91 21.09
CA PRO A 23 4.46 1.30 20.22
C PRO A 23 3.82 2.26 19.20
N GLN A 24 3.58 3.52 19.59
CA GLN A 24 3.06 4.54 18.69
C GLN A 24 4.06 4.95 17.60
N GLU A 25 5.33 5.02 17.95
CA GLU A 25 6.40 5.43 17.05
C GLU A 25 6.71 4.33 16.04
N ALA A 26 6.72 3.07 16.50
CA ALA A 26 6.85 1.88 15.66
C ALA A 26 5.70 1.75 14.65
N ILE A 27 4.46 2.05 15.03
CA ILE A 27 3.32 2.04 14.09
C ILE A 27 3.47 3.15 13.04
N LYS A 28 3.84 4.37 13.45
CA LYS A 28 3.98 5.52 12.55
C LYS A 28 5.11 5.30 11.54
N GLU A 29 6.30 4.91 12.01
CA GLU A 29 7.44 4.60 11.14
C GLU A 29 7.16 3.38 10.26
N GLY A 30 6.56 2.33 10.83
CA GLY A 30 6.17 1.13 10.09
C GLY A 30 5.21 1.44 8.94
N PHE A 31 4.19 2.27 9.17
CA PHE A 31 3.25 2.69 8.12
C PHE A 31 3.92 3.57 7.05
N SER A 32 4.72 4.56 7.45
CA SER A 32 5.39 5.49 6.53
C SER A 32 6.31 4.76 5.56
N ARG A 33 7.15 3.86 6.09
CA ARG A 33 8.09 3.05 5.30
C ARG A 33 7.37 2.02 4.44
N ALA A 34 6.44 1.26 5.03
CA ALA A 34 5.71 0.24 4.30
C ALA A 34 4.86 0.84 3.18
N PHE A 35 4.25 2.02 3.37
CA PHE A 35 3.50 2.71 2.33
C PHE A 35 4.37 3.01 1.10
N THR A 36 5.59 3.50 1.32
CA THR A 36 6.55 3.78 0.23
C THR A 36 6.92 2.50 -0.51
N THR A 37 7.23 1.42 0.22
CA THR A 37 7.55 0.11 -0.39
C THR A 37 6.37 -0.47 -1.17
N ILE A 38 5.15 -0.37 -0.64
CA ILE A 38 3.93 -0.84 -1.31
C ILE A 38 3.68 -0.03 -2.59
N PHE A 39 3.89 1.28 -2.54
CA PHE A 39 3.72 2.16 -3.70
C PHE A 39 4.70 1.78 -4.83
N ASP A 40 5.97 1.61 -4.51
CA ASP A 40 7.00 1.19 -5.48
C ASP A 40 6.73 -0.21 -6.05
N ALA A 41 6.23 -1.13 -5.23
CA ALA A 41 5.88 -2.48 -5.65
C ALA A 41 4.67 -2.50 -6.62
N ASN A 42 3.68 -1.62 -6.41
CA ASN A 42 2.57 -1.47 -7.35
C ASN A 42 3.02 -0.80 -8.67
N ILE A 43 3.92 0.18 -8.62
CA ILE A 43 4.49 0.82 -9.81
C ILE A 43 5.28 -0.18 -10.66
N THR A 44 6.16 -0.95 -10.05
CA THR A 44 6.92 -1.99 -10.76
C THR A 44 6.01 -3.05 -11.38
N THR A 45 4.91 -3.41 -10.71
CA THR A 45 3.89 -4.32 -11.28
C THR A 45 3.16 -3.68 -12.46
N LEU A 46 2.89 -2.38 -12.43
CA LEU A 46 2.33 -1.62 -13.54
C LEU A 46 3.26 -1.61 -14.76
N ILE A 47 4.56 -1.42 -14.54
CA ILE A 47 5.58 -1.49 -15.59
C ILE A 47 5.60 -2.90 -16.19
N ALA A 48 5.58 -3.94 -15.37
CA ALA A 48 5.51 -5.32 -15.84
C ALA A 48 4.24 -5.60 -16.66
N ALA A 49 3.09 -5.10 -16.22
CA ALA A 49 1.83 -5.19 -16.97
C ALA A 49 1.93 -4.49 -18.34
N LEU A 50 2.59 -3.34 -18.39
CA LEU A 50 2.82 -2.60 -19.64
C LEU A 50 3.72 -3.37 -20.60
N VAL A 51 4.79 -4.01 -20.09
CA VAL A 51 5.66 -4.89 -20.87
C VAL A 51 4.90 -6.12 -21.38
N LEU A 52 4.08 -6.75 -20.53
CA LEU A 52 3.22 -7.87 -20.90
C LEU A 52 2.18 -7.48 -21.95
N TYR A 53 1.67 -6.25 -21.91
CA TYR A 53 0.76 -5.74 -22.94
C TYR A 53 1.48 -5.51 -24.27
N ALA A 54 2.73 -4.99 -24.23
CA ALA A 54 3.51 -4.70 -25.43
C ALA A 54 3.98 -5.98 -26.16
N ILE A 55 4.43 -6.99 -25.42
CA ILE A 55 5.03 -8.22 -25.97
C ILE A 55 4.03 -9.38 -26.02
N GLY A 56 3.01 -9.38 -25.15
CA GLY A 56 2.06 -10.48 -25.02
C GLY A 56 1.06 -10.61 -26.17
N THR A 57 0.67 -11.85 -26.45
CA THR A 57 -0.33 -12.19 -27.49
C THR A 57 -1.56 -12.85 -26.88
N GLY A 58 -2.73 -12.62 -27.48
CA GLY A 58 -3.99 -13.27 -27.14
C GLY A 58 -4.37 -13.11 -25.65
N PRO A 59 -4.38 -14.20 -24.83
CA PRO A 59 -4.77 -14.15 -23.42
C PRO A 59 -3.91 -13.22 -22.54
N ILE A 60 -2.62 -13.08 -22.85
CA ILE A 60 -1.67 -12.31 -22.02
C ILE A 60 -1.98 -10.81 -22.09
N LYS A 61 -2.44 -10.32 -23.25
CA LYS A 61 -2.91 -8.94 -23.40
C LYS A 61 -4.16 -8.65 -22.57
N GLY A 62 -5.11 -9.59 -22.57
CA GLY A 62 -6.33 -9.48 -21.75
C GLY A 62 -6.01 -9.47 -20.25
N PHE A 63 -5.09 -10.32 -19.81
CA PHE A 63 -4.58 -10.32 -18.43
C PHE A 63 -3.87 -9.02 -18.07
N ALA A 64 -3.01 -8.49 -18.94
CA ALA A 64 -2.28 -7.24 -18.70
C ALA A 64 -3.24 -6.04 -18.53
N ILE A 65 -4.32 -6.00 -19.30
CA ILE A 65 -5.34 -4.95 -19.21
C ILE A 65 -6.09 -5.02 -17.87
N THR A 66 -6.58 -6.20 -17.48
CA THR A 66 -7.31 -6.35 -16.21
C THR A 66 -6.42 -6.09 -15.00
N LEU A 67 -5.17 -6.53 -15.04
CA LEU A 67 -4.16 -6.25 -14.02
C LEU A 67 -3.89 -4.74 -13.91
N SER A 68 -3.71 -4.04 -15.04
CA SER A 68 -3.47 -2.60 -15.05
C SER A 68 -4.64 -1.81 -14.47
N ILE A 69 -5.88 -2.14 -14.86
CA ILE A 69 -7.10 -1.52 -14.33
C ILE A 69 -7.22 -1.76 -12.82
N GLY A 70 -6.92 -2.97 -12.35
CA GLY A 70 -6.95 -3.32 -10.94
C GLY A 70 -5.94 -2.51 -10.10
N ILE A 71 -4.71 -2.35 -10.59
CA ILE A 71 -3.68 -1.57 -9.90
C ILE A 71 -4.03 -0.08 -9.87
N VAL A 72 -4.47 0.49 -10.99
CA VAL A 72 -4.86 1.91 -11.07
C VAL A 72 -6.04 2.22 -10.15
N THR A 73 -7.06 1.37 -10.15
CA THR A 73 -8.24 1.55 -9.27
C THR A 73 -7.85 1.43 -7.79
N SER A 74 -6.98 0.47 -7.45
CA SER A 74 -6.47 0.28 -6.09
C SER A 74 -5.61 1.47 -5.63
N MET A 75 -4.70 1.95 -6.47
CA MET A 75 -3.87 3.13 -6.18
C MET A 75 -4.71 4.40 -6.04
N PHE A 76 -5.71 4.60 -6.91
CA PHE A 76 -6.62 5.72 -6.80
C PHE A 76 -7.41 5.67 -5.48
N THR A 77 -7.94 4.50 -5.11
CA THR A 77 -8.63 4.30 -3.83
C THR A 77 -7.66 4.49 -2.64
N ALA A 78 -6.40 4.08 -2.75
CA ALA A 78 -5.42 4.26 -1.70
C ALA A 78 -5.02 5.74 -1.52
N ILE A 79 -4.87 6.50 -2.61
CA ILE A 79 -4.45 7.92 -2.56
C ILE A 79 -5.62 8.83 -2.22
N MET A 80 -6.74 8.72 -2.94
CA MET A 80 -7.93 9.54 -2.73
C MET A 80 -8.78 9.04 -1.57
N GLY A 81 -9.04 7.73 -1.51
CA GLY A 81 -9.90 7.13 -0.48
C GLY A 81 -9.27 7.16 0.90
N THR A 82 -7.99 6.79 1.04
CA THR A 82 -7.33 6.86 2.36
C THR A 82 -7.15 8.31 2.82
N ARG A 83 -6.79 9.26 1.94
CA ARG A 83 -6.77 10.68 2.32
C ARG A 83 -8.16 11.20 2.67
N ALA A 84 -9.20 10.84 1.93
CA ALA A 84 -10.57 11.28 2.22
C ALA A 84 -11.06 10.69 3.55
N VAL A 85 -10.85 9.40 3.80
CA VAL A 85 -11.25 8.73 5.04
C VAL A 85 -10.43 9.25 6.22
N VAL A 86 -9.12 9.41 6.08
CA VAL A 86 -8.27 9.98 7.14
C VAL A 86 -8.63 11.44 7.39
N ASN A 87 -8.85 12.26 6.36
CA ASN A 87 -9.23 13.66 6.56
C ASN A 87 -10.66 13.81 7.12
N LEU A 88 -11.59 12.92 6.75
CA LEU A 88 -12.94 12.88 7.30
C LEU A 88 -12.97 12.43 8.77
N ILE A 89 -12.12 11.48 9.15
CA ILE A 89 -12.09 10.91 10.51
C ILE A 89 -11.16 11.70 11.44
N TYR A 90 -9.99 12.16 10.96
CA TYR A 90 -8.93 12.79 11.76
C TYR A 90 -8.75 14.28 11.50
N GLY A 91 -9.45 14.89 10.55
CA GLY A 91 -9.32 16.32 10.22
C GLY A 91 -9.61 17.29 11.37
N ASN A 92 -10.07 16.80 12.54
CA ASN A 92 -10.35 17.66 13.70
C ASN A 92 -10.05 17.05 15.10
N LYS A 93 -9.25 15.96 15.24
CA LYS A 93 -8.94 15.41 16.58
C LYS A 93 -7.49 14.96 16.79
N ASN A 94 -6.94 15.43 17.90
CA ASN A 94 -5.64 15.11 18.49
C ASN A 94 -5.75 13.73 19.19
N ILE A 95 -5.14 12.68 18.64
CA ILE A 95 -5.39 11.30 19.10
C ILE A 95 -4.21 10.82 19.95
N ARG A 96 -4.50 10.55 21.24
CA ARG A 96 -3.51 10.28 22.30
C ARG A 96 -3.26 8.80 22.60
N GLU A 97 -4.09 7.85 22.16
CA GLU A 97 -3.87 6.43 22.43
C GLU A 97 -4.42 5.53 21.31
N LEU A 98 -3.69 4.44 21.02
CA LEU A 98 -4.13 3.31 20.21
C LEU A 98 -4.19 2.08 21.10
N LYS A 99 -5.38 1.49 21.26
CA LYS A 99 -5.54 0.12 21.72
C LYS A 99 -5.35 -0.79 20.51
N VAL A 100 -4.23 -1.51 20.52
CA VAL A 100 -3.97 -2.68 19.67
C VAL A 100 -4.55 -3.91 20.36
#